data_AF-A0A564TXZ8-F1
#
_entry.id   AF-A0A564TXZ8-F1
#
_cell.length_a   1.000
_cell.length_b   1.000
_cell.length_c   1.000
_cell.angle_alpha   90.00
_cell.angle_beta   90.00
_cell.angle_gamma   90.00
#
_symmetry.space_group_name_H-M   'P 1'
#
loop_
_entity.id
_entity.type
_entity.pdbx_description
1 polymer ?
#
loop_
_entity_poly.entity_id
_entity_poly.type
_entity_poly.pdbx_seq_one_letter_code
_entity_poly.pdbx_strand_id
1 'polypeptide(L)'
;MKSISVLIPMHNEEQVLSNVLDSLLQCEYDRDRLEIIPINDNSTDRTREMLDEYHRNELQYRRSQKKRLKMKLRNYEMMEK
;
A
#
# COMPACT_ATOMS: atom_id res chain seq x y z
N MET A 1 -10.23 11.08 16.95
CA MET A 1 -9.15 11.16 15.94
C MET A 1 -9.75 11.27 14.55
N LYS A 2 -9.08 11.90 13.57
CA LYS A 2 -9.61 12.01 12.19
C LYS A 2 -9.36 10.71 11.40
N SER A 3 -9.83 10.63 10.16
CA SER A 3 -9.36 9.59 9.22
C SER A 3 -8.27 10.18 8.34
N ILE A 4 -7.26 9.38 8.00
CA ILE A 4 -6.11 9.78 7.19
C ILE A 4 -5.95 8.79 6.04
N SER A 5 -5.77 9.31 4.84
CA SER A 5 -5.35 8.54 3.67
C SER A 5 -3.95 9.00 3.25
N VAL A 6 -3.02 8.06 3.16
CA VAL A 6 -1.62 8.28 2.73
C VAL A 6 -1.48 7.77 1.30
N LEU A 7 -1.23 8.68 0.36
CA LEU A 7 -0.96 8.34 -1.04
C LEU A 7 0.55 8.33 -1.26
N ILE A 8 1.06 7.28 -1.90
CA ILE A 8 2.51 7.09 -2.08
C ILE A 8 2.78 6.79 -3.56
N PRO A 9 3.32 7.75 -4.33
CA PRO A 9 3.80 7.45 -5.68
C PRO A 9 5.03 6.54 -5.60
N MET A 10 5.10 5.55 -6.49
CA MET A 10 6.16 4.55 -6.53
C MET A 10 6.61 4.37 -7.98
N HIS A 11 7.83 4.79 -8.31
CA HIS A 11 8.48 4.53 -9.61
C HIS A 11 9.86 3.92 -9.38
N ASN A 12 10.02 2.65 -9.73
CA ASN A 12 11.23 1.87 -9.54
C ASN A 12 11.76 1.88 -8.08
N GLU A 13 10.86 1.61 -7.12
CA GLU A 13 11.12 1.68 -5.68
C GLU A 13 11.37 0.31 -5.03
N GLU A 14 11.72 -0.74 -5.79
CA GLU A 14 11.87 -2.11 -5.26
C GLU A 14 12.83 -2.20 -4.06
N GLN A 15 13.83 -1.30 -3.99
CA GLN A 15 14.83 -1.28 -2.93
C GLN A 15 14.33 -0.69 -1.60
N VAL A 16 13.30 0.16 -1.63
CA VAL A 16 12.82 0.89 -0.44
C VAL A 16 11.37 0.60 -0.09
N LEU A 17 10.60 0.02 -1.03
CA LEU A 17 9.18 -0.28 -0.90
C LEU A 17 8.86 -0.99 0.42
N SER A 18 9.61 -2.04 0.76
CA SER A 18 9.36 -2.81 1.99
C SER A 18 9.49 -1.94 3.23
N ASN A 19 10.57 -1.16 3.33
CA ASN A 19 10.80 -0.29 4.49
C ASN A 19 9.69 0.75 4.65
N VAL A 20 9.24 1.35 3.54
CA VAL A 20 8.18 2.37 3.55
C VAL A 20 6.85 1.77 3.99
N LEU A 21 6.44 0.67 3.37
CA LEU A 21 5.15 0.04 3.67
C LEU A 21 5.13 -0.55 5.07
N ASP A 22 6.20 -1.23 5.50
CA ASP A 22 6.29 -1.81 6.84
C ASP A 22 6.23 -0.71 7.90
N SER A 23 6.92 0.42 7.70
CA SER A 23 6.87 1.55 8.63
C SER A 23 5.44 2.11 8.79
N LEU A 24 4.70 2.26 7.69
CA LEU A 24 3.30 2.72 7.74
C LEU A 24 2.38 1.66 8.36
N LEU A 25 2.62 0.38 8.08
CA LEU A 25 1.92 -0.74 8.69
C LEU A 25 2.28 -0.94 10.16
N GLN A 26 3.38 -0.39 10.66
CA GLN A 26 3.75 -0.42 12.08
C GLN A 26 3.40 0.87 12.82
N CYS A 27 3.06 1.95 12.12
CA CYS A 27 2.70 3.24 12.71
C CYS A 27 1.58 3.11 13.77
N GLU A 28 1.74 3.81 14.89
CA GLU A 28 0.76 3.88 15.98
C GLU A 28 -0.40 4.83 15.59
N TYR A 29 -1.32 4.31 14.79
CA TYR A 29 -2.57 4.99 14.42
C TYR A 29 -3.74 4.02 14.46
N ASP A 30 -4.95 4.56 14.68
CA ASP A 30 -6.18 3.78 14.60
C ASP A 30 -6.32 3.13 13.21
N ARG A 31 -6.20 1.80 13.16
CA ARG A 31 -6.23 1.04 11.91
C ARG A 31 -7.57 1.17 11.18
N ASP A 32 -8.68 1.39 11.87
CA ASP A 32 -9.94 1.57 11.16
C ASP A 32 -10.05 2.97 10.50
N ARG A 33 -9.09 3.86 10.76
CA ARG A 33 -9.02 5.25 10.28
C ARG A 33 -7.80 5.56 9.39
N LEU A 34 -6.92 4.59 9.15
CA LEU A 34 -5.77 4.72 8.26
C LEU A 34 -6.04 4.01 6.93
N GLU A 35 -5.86 4.73 5.82
CA GLU A 35 -5.87 4.15 4.47
C GLU A 35 -4.50 4.39 3.82
N ILE A 36 -3.85 3.33 3.36
CA ILE A 36 -2.56 3.42 2.65
C ILE A 36 -2.84 3.07 1.18
N ILE A 37 -2.44 3.96 0.27
CA ILE A 37 -2.67 3.85 -1.17
C ILE A 37 -1.33 4.01 -1.89
N PRO A 38 -0.57 2.93 -2.08
CA PRO A 38 0.57 2.93 -2.99
C PRO A 38 0.08 3.05 -4.43
N ILE A 39 0.79 3.83 -5.23
CA ILE A 39 0.47 4.11 -6.63
C ILE A 39 1.69 3.78 -7.46
N ASN A 40 1.63 2.70 -8.23
CA ASN A 40 2.69 2.37 -9.18
C ASN A 40 2.63 3.31 -10.39
N ASP A 41 3.69 4.07 -10.61
CA ASP A 41 3.84 5.03 -11.72
C ASP A 41 4.69 4.44 -12.85
N ASN A 42 4.16 3.40 -13.51
CA ASN A 42 4.84 2.73 -14.63
C ASN A 42 6.27 2.24 -14.33
N SER A 43 6.49 1.64 -13.15
CA SER A 43 7.77 1.02 -12.81
C SER A 43 8.11 -0.13 -13.79
N THR A 44 9.38 -0.24 -14.14
CA THR A 44 9.94 -1.30 -14.99
C THR A 44 10.70 -2.37 -14.21
N ASP A 45 10.87 -2.16 -12.91
CA ASP A 45 11.48 -3.10 -11.97
C ASP A 45 10.42 -3.96 -11.25
N ARG A 46 10.79 -4.61 -10.12
CA ARG A 46 9.87 -5.48 -9.37
C ARG A 46 8.90 -4.74 -8.45
N THR A 47 8.84 -3.40 -8.49
CA THR A 47 7.94 -2.60 -7.64
C THR A 47 6.49 -3.07 -7.74
N ARG A 48 5.99 -3.33 -8.95
CA ARG A 48 4.61 -3.81 -9.16
C ARG A 48 4.36 -5.16 -8.48
N GLU A 49 5.27 -6.12 -8.69
CA GLU A 49 5.16 -7.46 -8.10
C GLU A 49 5.15 -7.40 -6.57
N MET A 50 6.04 -6.59 -6.00
CA MET A 50 6.14 -6.40 -4.56
C MET A 50 4.86 -5.74 -3.99
N LEU A 51 4.31 -4.73 -4.67
CA LEU A 51 3.03 -4.12 -4.26
C LEU A 51 1.89 -5.14 -4.26
N ASP A 52 1.83 -6.03 -5.25
CA ASP A 52 0.83 -7.10 -5.33
C ASP A 52 0.98 -8.13 -4.19
N GLU A 53 2.23 -8.48 -3.83
CA GLU A 53 2.52 -9.33 -2.67
C GLU A 53 2.05 -8.71 -1.35
N TYR A 54 2.39 -7.45 -1.10
CA TYR A 54 1.92 -6.70 0.07
C TYR A 54 0.40 -6.66 0.14
N HIS A 55 -0.27 -6.40 -0.98
CA HIS A 55 -1.73 -6.38 -1.03
C HIS A 55 -2.34 -7.74 -0.68
N ARG A 56 -1.79 -8.85 -1.21
CA ARG A 56 -2.25 -10.20 -0.89
C ARG A 56 -2.03 -10.56 0.57
N ASN A 57 -0.87 -10.24 1.13
CA ASN A 57 -0.54 -10.52 2.53
C ASN A 57 -1.49 -9.78 3.48
N GLU A 58 -1.76 -8.50 3.20
CA GLU A 58 -2.70 -7.70 3.98
C GLU A 58 -4.14 -8.24 3.88
N LEU A 59 -4.60 -8.66 2.70
CA LEU A 59 -5.92 -9.29 2.55
C LEU A 59 -6.05 -10.59 3.35
N GLN A 60 -5.01 -11.42 3.38
CA GLN A 60 -4.98 -12.65 4.17
C GLN A 60 -5.01 -12.35 5.67
N TYR A 61 -4.20 -11.39 6.12
CA TYR A 61 -4.19 -10.93 7.51
C TYR A 61 -5.58 -10.46 7.95
N ARG A 62 -6.23 -9.60 7.16
CA ARG A 62 -7.60 -9.11 7.43
C ARG A 62 -8.62 -10.22 7.55
N ARG A 63 -8.58 -11.21 6.66
CA ARG A 63 -9.48 -12.38 6.69
C ARG A 63 -9.31 -13.17 7.99
N SER A 64 -8.07 -13.33 8.46
CA SER A 64 -7.78 -14.06 9.71
C SER A 64 -8.24 -13.32 10.97
N GLN A 65 -8.13 -11.98 11.01
CA GLN A 65 -8.32 -11.18 12.22
C GLN A 65 -9.73 -10.60 12.39
N LYS A 66 -10.64 -10.78 11.43
CA LYS A 66 -11.98 -10.11 11.40
C LYS A 66 -11.91 -8.57 11.61
N LYS A 67 -10.77 -7.92 11.30
CA LYS A 67 -10.54 -6.47 11.48
C LYS A 67 -10.75 -5.66 10.19
N ARG A 68 -11.04 -4.36 10.31
CA ARG A 68 -11.50 -3.48 9.23
C ARG A 68 -10.50 -2.39 8.81
N LEU A 69 -9.22 -2.71 8.64
CA LEU A 69 -8.23 -1.82 8.01
C LEU A 69 -8.37 -1.82 6.48
N LYS A 70 -8.07 -0.69 5.82
CA LYS A 70 -8.23 -0.50 4.36
C LYS A 70 -6.90 -0.15 3.70
N MET A 71 -6.08 -1.14 3.35
CA MET A 71 -5.05 -0.91 2.32
C MET A 71 -5.70 -1.11 0.94
N LYS A 72 -5.62 -0.10 0.08
CA LYS A 72 -6.12 -0.20 -1.30
C LYS A 72 -4.95 0.03 -2.25
N LEU A 73 -4.65 -0.97 -3.05
CA LEU A 73 -3.75 -0.80 -4.17
C LEU A 73 -4.50 -0.09 -5.30
N ARG A 74 -3.92 0.96 -5.88
CA ARG A 74 -4.41 1.56 -7.13
C ARG A 74 -3.31 1.48 -8.17
N ASN A 75 -3.58 0.77 -9.25
CA ASN A 75 -2.77 0.84 -10.45
C ASN A 75 -3.28 2.00 -11.30
N TYR A 76 -2.44 3.00 -11.55
CA TYR A 76 -2.64 3.88 -12.70
C TYR A 76 -1.86 3.26 -13.86
N GLU A 77 -2.55 2.49 -14.71
CA GLU A 77 -2.16 2.50 -16.11
C GLU A 77 -2.42 3.93 -16.58
N MET A 78 -1.41 4.57 -17.15
CA MET A 78 -1.28 6.01 -17.30
C MET A 78 -2.61 6.75 -17.50
N MET A 79 -2.77 7.90 -16.82
CA MET A 79 -3.48 9.00 -17.46
C MET A 79 -2.69 9.29 -18.73
N GLU A 80 -3.07 8.66 -19.84
CA GLU A 80 -2.57 9.00 -21.17
C GLU A 80 -2.70 10.52 -21.31
N LYS A 81 -1.56 11.17 -21.56
CA LYS A 81 -1.54 12.51 -22.13
C LYS A 81 -1.74 12.39 -23.63
#